data_AF-A0AAV0M7T2-F1
#
_entry.id   AF-A0AAV0M7T2-F1
#
_cell.length_a   1.000
_cell.length_b   1.000
_cell.length_c   1.000
_cell.angle_alpha   90.00
_cell.angle_beta   90.00
_cell.angle_gamma   90.00
#
_symmetry.space_group_name_H-M   'P 1'
#
loop_
_entity.id
_entity.type
_entity.pdbx_description
1 polymer ?
#
loop_
_entity_poly.entity_id
_entity_poly.type
_entity_poly.pdbx_seq_one_letter_code
_entity_poly.pdbx_strand_id
1 'polypeptide(L)'
;MEVRPNPATADNSPQHRRQAAAGSKAPVPPPNSVDTTSVSQRLQKELMSLMMSGGDLGVSAFPEGESIFTWVGTIEGGKGTAYEGLSYKLSLRFPLEYPFKPPQVKFETMCFHPNVDQFGNICLDILQDKWSSAYDCRTILLSIQSLLGGMLANSIICAFTSFFMDILHLSLD
;
A
#
# COMPACT_ATOMS: atom_id res chain seq x y z
N MET A 1 -73.62 15.92 -4.71
CA MET A 1 -73.54 16.23 -3.26
C MET A 1 -72.36 17.16 -3.08
N GLU A 2 -72.60 18.46 -3.11
CA GLU A 2 -71.57 19.48 -2.95
C GLU A 2 -71.90 20.20 -1.64
N VAL A 3 -71.07 19.99 -0.63
CA VAL A 3 -71.18 20.67 0.67
C VAL A 3 -69.87 21.41 0.90
N ARG A 4 -69.97 22.74 0.82
CA ARG A 4 -68.89 23.68 1.13
C ARG A 4 -68.63 23.73 2.65
N PRO A 5 -67.40 24.02 3.10
CA PRO A 5 -67.05 24.13 4.52
C PRO A 5 -67.44 25.49 5.14
N ASN A 6 -67.67 25.48 6.45
CA ASN A 6 -68.09 26.62 7.29
C ASN A 6 -66.89 27.43 7.86
N PRO A 7 -67.12 28.66 8.37
CA PRO A 7 -66.13 29.73 8.42
C PRO A 7 -65.39 29.90 9.76
N ALA A 8 -64.38 30.78 9.69
CA ALA A 8 -63.50 31.26 10.74
C ALA A 8 -64.17 31.86 11.98
N THR A 9 -63.42 31.85 13.09
CA THR A 9 -63.60 32.80 14.21
C THR A 9 -62.22 33.16 14.78
N ALA A 10 -61.90 34.46 14.77
CA ALA A 10 -60.85 35.12 15.55
C ALA A 10 -61.31 35.20 17.04
N ASP A 11 -60.55 35.49 18.09
CA ASP A 11 -59.46 36.44 18.36
C ASP A 11 -59.00 36.22 19.82
N ASN A 12 -57.72 36.38 20.19
CA ASN A 12 -57.26 37.27 21.28
C ASN A 12 -55.73 37.23 21.48
N SER A 13 -55.10 38.41 21.43
CA SER A 13 -53.70 38.73 21.79
C SER A 13 -53.56 38.95 23.33
N PRO A 14 -52.38 39.16 24.00
CA PRO A 14 -51.15 39.81 23.53
C PRO A 14 -49.79 39.25 24.03
N GLN A 15 -48.74 39.88 23.49
CA GLN A 15 -47.30 39.66 23.60
C GLN A 15 -46.72 39.32 24.99
N HIS A 16 -45.89 38.27 25.05
CA HIS A 16 -44.74 38.24 25.95
C HIS A 16 -43.52 37.53 25.31
N ARG A 17 -42.42 38.27 25.28
CA ARG A 17 -41.07 37.95 24.82
C ARG A 17 -40.47 36.75 25.57
N ARG A 18 -39.88 35.76 24.85
CA ARG A 18 -38.54 35.14 25.09
C ARG A 18 -38.33 33.77 24.38
N GLN A 19 -37.30 33.75 23.52
CA GLN A 19 -36.30 32.69 23.25
C GLN A 19 -36.75 31.30 22.74
N ALA A 20 -36.40 31.05 21.47
CA ALA A 20 -36.33 29.73 20.87
C ALA A 20 -35.13 28.94 21.44
N ALA A 21 -35.38 27.72 21.93
CA ALA A 21 -34.33 26.73 22.21
C ALA A 21 -34.23 25.77 21.02
N ALA A 22 -33.16 25.94 20.23
CA ALA A 22 -32.74 25.00 19.22
C ALA A 22 -32.21 23.74 19.92
N GLY A 23 -32.90 22.60 19.74
CA GLY A 23 -32.38 21.29 20.11
C GLY A 23 -31.34 20.82 19.09
N SER A 24 -30.06 21.02 19.40
CA SER A 24 -28.91 20.57 18.63
C SER A 24 -28.82 19.03 18.66
N LYS A 25 -29.28 18.34 17.60
CA LYS A 25 -28.82 16.98 17.34
C LYS A 25 -27.39 17.08 16.78
N ALA A 26 -26.42 16.69 17.59
CA ALA A 26 -25.02 16.58 17.17
C ALA A 26 -24.90 15.58 16.00
N PRO A 27 -24.15 15.91 14.93
CA PRO A 27 -23.81 14.94 13.88
C PRO A 27 -22.91 13.84 14.45
N VAL A 28 -23.24 12.59 14.13
CA VAL A 28 -22.37 11.43 14.38
C VAL A 28 -21.02 11.69 13.67
N PRO A 29 -19.87 11.50 14.33
CA PRO A 29 -18.56 11.70 13.69
C PRO A 29 -18.37 10.69 12.54
N PRO A 30 -17.76 11.10 11.42
CA PRO A 30 -17.45 10.19 10.31
C PRO A 30 -16.43 9.13 10.75
N PRO A 31 -16.42 7.94 10.12
CA PRO A 31 -15.46 6.89 10.44
C PRO A 31 -14.04 7.40 10.17
N ASN A 32 -13.17 7.28 11.17
CA ASN A 32 -11.77 7.72 11.21
C ASN A 32 -11.15 7.92 9.83
N SER A 33 -10.92 9.18 9.43
CA SER A 33 -10.10 9.51 8.27
C SER A 33 -8.67 9.06 8.57
N VAL A 34 -8.31 7.86 8.13
CA VAL A 34 -6.91 7.41 8.15
C VAL A 34 -6.09 8.47 7.44
N ASP A 35 -5.04 8.99 8.07
CA ASP A 35 -4.19 10.07 7.53
C ASP A 35 -3.36 9.56 6.34
N THR A 36 -4.02 9.40 5.19
CA THR A 36 -3.47 8.91 3.92
C THR A 36 -2.36 9.81 3.37
N THR A 37 -2.29 11.06 3.85
CA THR A 37 -1.25 12.03 3.55
C THR A 37 0.13 11.52 3.96
N SER A 38 0.25 10.89 5.13
CA SER A 38 1.54 10.37 5.63
C SER A 38 2.05 9.22 4.77
N VAL A 39 1.15 8.32 4.36
CA VAL A 39 1.44 7.19 3.48
C VAL A 39 1.83 7.66 2.09
N SER A 40 1.08 8.61 1.53
CA SER A 40 1.39 9.21 0.22
C SER A 40 2.79 9.82 0.21
N GLN A 41 3.18 10.56 1.26
CA GLN A 41 4.53 11.13 1.38
C GLN A 41 5.61 10.05 1.47
N ARG A 42 5.35 8.96 2.20
CA ARG A 42 6.26 7.82 2.28
C ARG A 42 6.46 7.18 0.89
N LEU A 43 5.39 6.91 0.17
CA LEU A 43 5.43 6.30 -1.17
C LEU A 43 6.13 7.20 -2.19
N GLN A 44 5.92 8.52 -2.12
CA GLN A 44 6.65 9.48 -2.96
C GLN A 44 8.16 9.44 -2.71
N LYS A 45 8.60 9.34 -1.45
CA LYS A 45 10.03 9.21 -1.11
C LYS A 45 10.62 7.90 -1.66
N GLU A 46 9.88 6.80 -1.57
CA GLU A 46 10.32 5.52 -2.13
C GLU A 46 10.42 5.55 -3.64
N LEU A 47 9.47 6.21 -4.31
CA LEU A 47 9.51 6.38 -5.76
C LEU A 47 10.76 7.16 -6.17
N MET A 48 11.05 8.27 -5.48
CA MET A 48 12.27 9.03 -5.72
C MET A 48 13.52 8.19 -5.45
N SER A 49 13.54 7.40 -4.37
CA SER A 49 14.66 6.51 -4.06
C SER A 49 14.90 5.48 -5.17
N LEU A 50 13.84 4.84 -5.69
CA LEU A 50 13.92 3.92 -6.81
C LEU A 50 14.49 4.59 -8.06
N MET A 51 13.96 5.77 -8.43
CA MET A 51 14.42 6.51 -9.61
C MET A 51 15.90 6.93 -9.51
N MET A 52 16.36 7.32 -8.31
CA MET A 52 17.74 7.74 -8.07
C MET A 52 18.71 6.57 -7.92
N SER A 53 18.21 5.37 -7.60
CA SER A 53 19.06 4.20 -7.33
C SER A 53 19.71 3.59 -8.57
N GLY A 54 19.42 4.10 -9.77
CA GLY A 54 20.04 3.69 -11.03
C GLY A 54 19.51 2.34 -11.54
N GLY A 55 19.22 2.24 -12.83
CA GLY A 55 18.61 1.07 -13.49
C GLY A 55 19.46 -0.22 -13.52
N ASP A 56 20.43 -0.35 -12.62
CA ASP A 56 21.50 -1.35 -12.69
C ASP A 56 21.11 -2.70 -12.07
N LEU A 57 19.97 -2.77 -11.37
CA LEU A 57 19.54 -4.01 -10.70
C LEU A 57 18.47 -4.78 -11.46
N GLY A 58 18.09 -4.35 -12.68
CA GLY A 58 17.04 -5.02 -13.45
C GLY A 58 15.67 -5.00 -12.75
N VAL A 59 15.47 -4.10 -11.78
CA VAL A 59 14.19 -3.89 -11.10
C VAL A 59 13.75 -2.45 -11.25
N SER A 60 12.46 -2.24 -11.46
CA SER A 60 11.85 -0.91 -11.50
C SER A 60 10.40 -0.97 -11.01
N ALA A 61 9.85 0.14 -10.56
CA ALA A 61 8.41 0.26 -10.32
C ALA A 61 7.95 1.71 -10.43
N PHE A 62 6.72 1.89 -10.89
CA PHE A 62 6.10 3.20 -11.08
C PHE A 62 4.61 3.15 -10.72
N PRO A 63 4.03 4.26 -10.22
CA PRO A 63 2.59 4.35 -10.00
C PRO A 63 1.79 4.10 -11.28
N GLU A 64 0.68 3.38 -11.14
CA GLU A 64 -0.26 3.09 -12.20
C GLU A 64 -1.40 4.11 -12.18
N GLY A 65 -1.55 4.87 -13.26
CA GLY A 65 -2.59 5.88 -13.39
C GLY A 65 -2.41 7.06 -12.42
N GLU A 66 -3.49 7.47 -11.78
CA GLU A 66 -3.51 8.66 -10.90
C GLU A 66 -3.28 8.31 -9.42
N SER A 67 -3.34 7.03 -9.04
CA SER A 67 -3.24 6.60 -7.65
C SER A 67 -1.81 6.26 -7.26
N ILE A 68 -1.27 6.95 -6.27
CA ILE A 68 0.04 6.64 -5.68
C ILE A 68 0.06 5.30 -4.91
N PHE A 69 -1.09 4.65 -4.70
CA PHE A 69 -1.22 3.41 -3.93
C PHE A 69 -1.20 2.13 -4.78
N THR A 70 -1.16 2.24 -6.11
CA THR A 70 -1.09 1.09 -7.02
C THR A 70 0.04 1.30 -7.99
N TRP A 71 1.01 0.39 -8.00
CA TRP A 71 2.22 0.50 -8.82
C TRP A 71 2.37 -0.74 -9.68
N VAL A 72 3.00 -0.56 -10.85
CA VAL A 72 3.48 -1.64 -11.70
C VAL A 72 4.99 -1.73 -11.54
N GLY A 73 5.45 -2.88 -11.06
CA GLY A 73 6.85 -3.26 -10.98
C GLY A 73 7.27 -4.08 -12.20
N THR A 74 8.55 -4.00 -12.55
CA THR A 74 9.19 -4.88 -13.52
C THR A 74 10.45 -5.48 -12.89
N ILE A 75 10.63 -6.79 -13.04
CA ILE A 75 11.83 -7.53 -12.62
C ILE A 75 12.38 -8.29 -13.83
N GLU A 76 13.66 -8.09 -14.10
CA GLU A 76 14.43 -8.86 -15.06
C GLU A 76 15.05 -10.07 -14.37
N GLY A 77 14.96 -11.23 -15.02
CA GLY A 77 15.61 -12.44 -14.53
C GLY A 77 17.14 -12.33 -14.62
N GLY A 78 17.82 -12.73 -13.55
CA GLY A 78 19.28 -12.65 -13.44
C GLY A 78 20.00 -13.54 -14.46
N LYS A 79 21.21 -13.12 -14.85
CA LYS A 79 22.08 -13.90 -15.74
C LYS A 79 22.49 -15.22 -15.07
N GLY A 80 22.57 -16.29 -15.85
CA GLY A 80 22.89 -17.64 -15.39
C GLY A 80 21.73 -18.35 -14.69
N THR A 81 20.52 -17.78 -14.68
CA THR A 81 19.33 -18.39 -14.09
C THR A 81 18.41 -18.93 -15.19
N ALA A 82 17.46 -19.80 -14.84
CA ALA A 82 16.42 -20.26 -15.77
C ALA A 82 15.51 -19.11 -16.27
N TYR A 83 15.62 -17.93 -15.66
CA TYR A 83 14.82 -16.75 -15.95
C TYR A 83 15.62 -15.68 -16.71
N GLU A 84 16.89 -15.93 -17.06
CA GLU A 84 17.72 -14.99 -17.81
C GLU A 84 17.02 -14.52 -19.10
N GLY A 85 17.03 -13.20 -19.33
CA GLY A 85 16.41 -12.59 -20.51
C GLY A 85 14.89 -12.50 -20.46
N LEU A 86 14.25 -12.98 -19.40
CA LEU A 86 12.82 -12.78 -19.16
C LEU A 86 12.57 -11.52 -18.34
N SER A 87 11.46 -10.85 -18.64
CA SER A 87 10.97 -9.69 -17.91
C SER A 87 9.58 -9.97 -17.35
N TYR A 88 9.43 -9.77 -16.05
CA TYR A 88 8.20 -10.06 -15.31
C TYR A 88 7.57 -8.76 -14.84
N LYS A 89 6.29 -8.58 -15.14
CA LYS A 89 5.48 -7.51 -14.57
C LYS A 89 4.85 -7.95 -13.25
N LEU A 90 4.82 -7.04 -12.29
CA LEU A 90 4.22 -7.22 -10.98
C LEU A 90 3.25 -6.08 -10.68
N SER A 91 2.13 -6.41 -10.04
CA SER A 91 1.25 -5.43 -9.41
C SER A 91 1.64 -5.26 -7.95
N LEU A 92 1.77 -4.02 -7.48
CA LEU A 92 1.99 -3.67 -6.08
C LEU A 92 0.84 -2.78 -5.60
N ARG A 93 0.11 -3.22 -4.58
CA ARG A 93 -1.00 -2.47 -3.99
C ARG A 93 -0.72 -2.16 -2.52
N PHE A 94 -0.60 -0.88 -2.21
CA PHE A 94 -0.29 -0.40 -0.88
C PHE A 94 -1.57 -0.16 -0.06
N PRO A 95 -1.70 -0.77 1.14
CA PRO A 95 -2.84 -0.50 2.02
C PRO A 95 -2.71 0.88 2.67
N LEU A 96 -3.80 1.39 3.24
CA LEU A 96 -3.80 2.67 3.96
C LEU A 96 -3.00 2.62 5.26
N GLU A 97 -2.71 1.43 5.77
CA GLU A 97 -1.87 1.20 6.95
C GLU A 97 -0.39 0.99 6.60
N TYR A 98 0.01 1.15 5.33
CA TYR A 98 1.41 1.13 4.95
C TYR A 98 2.18 2.26 5.67
N PRO A 99 3.39 2.03 6.22
CA PRO A 99 4.24 0.84 6.12
C PRO A 99 4.05 -0.18 7.27
N PHE A 100 3.04 -0.05 8.12
CA PHE A 100 2.81 -1.00 9.22
C PHE A 100 2.22 -2.33 8.74
N LYS A 101 1.52 -2.32 7.60
CA LYS A 101 1.12 -3.54 6.86
C LYS A 101 1.90 -3.63 5.54
N PRO A 102 2.25 -4.86 5.08
CA PRO A 102 2.92 -5.06 3.79
C PRO A 102 2.00 -4.66 2.63
N PRO A 103 2.57 -4.26 1.48
CA PRO A 103 1.82 -4.16 0.25
C PRO A 103 1.46 -5.56 -0.26
N GLN A 104 0.34 -5.65 -1.00
CA GLN A 104 0.03 -6.86 -1.76
C GLN A 104 0.82 -6.83 -3.07
N VAL A 105 1.65 -7.86 -3.29
CA VAL A 105 2.45 -8.00 -4.51
C VAL A 105 2.07 -9.27 -5.25
N LYS A 106 1.87 -9.17 -6.56
CA LYS A 106 1.54 -10.32 -7.43
C LYS A 106 2.22 -10.21 -8.77
N PHE A 107 2.62 -11.34 -9.34
CA PHE A 107 3.01 -11.42 -10.75
C PHE A 107 1.78 -11.24 -11.65
N GLU A 108 1.88 -10.34 -12.63
CA GLU A 108 0.92 -10.21 -13.73
C GLU A 108 1.33 -11.09 -14.91
N THR A 109 2.64 -11.17 -15.16
CA THR A 109 3.21 -12.10 -16.13
C THR A 109 3.22 -13.51 -15.56
N MET A 110 2.78 -14.51 -16.34
CA MET A 110 2.83 -15.91 -15.90
C MET A 110 4.26 -16.31 -15.53
N CYS A 111 4.47 -16.70 -14.27
CA CYS A 111 5.77 -17.10 -13.72
C CYS A 111 5.69 -18.53 -13.20
N PHE A 112 6.51 -19.41 -13.77
CA PHE A 112 6.65 -20.78 -13.30
C PHE A 112 7.77 -20.85 -12.27
N HIS A 113 7.42 -20.75 -10.99
CA HIS A 113 8.37 -20.80 -9.88
C HIS A 113 7.73 -21.50 -8.66
N PRO A 114 8.45 -22.32 -7.88
CA PRO A 114 7.87 -23.05 -6.73
C PRO A 114 7.19 -22.16 -5.69
N ASN A 115 7.67 -20.93 -5.53
CA ASN A 115 7.11 -19.93 -4.61
C ASN A 115 6.08 -18.99 -5.25
N VAL A 116 5.63 -19.26 -6.48
CA VAL A 116 4.61 -18.46 -7.18
C VAL A 116 3.48 -19.39 -7.61
N ASP A 117 2.25 -19.07 -7.21
CA ASP A 117 1.09 -19.86 -7.62
C ASP A 117 0.58 -19.50 -9.03
N GLN A 118 -0.40 -20.25 -9.53
CA GLN A 118 -0.99 -20.03 -10.85
C GLN A 118 -1.70 -18.67 -11.02
N PHE A 119 -2.00 -17.98 -9.92
CA PHE A 119 -2.62 -16.65 -9.90
C PHE A 119 -1.60 -15.53 -9.66
N GLY A 120 -0.31 -15.86 -9.66
CA GLY A 120 0.80 -14.92 -9.45
C GLY A 120 1.01 -14.51 -7.99
N ASN A 121 0.37 -15.16 -7.02
CA ASN A 121 0.62 -14.88 -5.60
C ASN A 121 2.00 -15.41 -5.20
N ILE A 122 2.73 -14.64 -4.40
CA ILE A 122 4.11 -14.92 -4.02
C ILE A 122 4.17 -15.41 -2.58
N CYS A 123 4.80 -16.56 -2.35
CA CYS A 123 5.12 -17.05 -1.02
C CYS A 123 6.51 -16.54 -0.60
N LEU A 124 6.54 -15.35 0.00
CA LEU A 124 7.73 -14.69 0.54
C LEU A 124 7.43 -14.17 1.96
N ASP A 125 8.26 -14.54 2.93
CA ASP A 125 8.06 -14.27 4.36
C ASP A 125 8.07 -12.77 4.70
N ILE A 126 8.91 -11.98 4.04
CA ILE A 126 8.93 -10.52 4.24
C ILE A 126 7.62 -9.85 3.80
N LEU A 127 6.79 -10.49 2.95
CA LEU A 127 5.45 -9.98 2.59
C LEU A 127 4.34 -10.49 3.53
N GLN A 128 4.72 -11.26 4.55
CA GLN A 128 3.79 -11.94 5.47
C GLN A 128 4.19 -11.65 6.93
N ASP A 129 4.65 -12.66 7.66
CA ASP A 129 4.94 -12.65 9.08
C ASP A 129 6.24 -11.93 9.43
N LYS A 130 7.19 -11.85 8.49
CA LYS A 130 8.46 -11.13 8.68
C LYS A 130 8.47 -9.72 8.09
N TRP A 131 7.29 -9.16 7.79
CA TRP A 131 7.20 -7.78 7.33
C TRP A 131 7.75 -6.79 8.38
N SER A 132 8.54 -5.83 7.92
CA SER A 132 9.03 -4.71 8.71
C SER A 132 8.74 -3.40 7.99
N SER A 133 8.28 -2.38 8.73
CA SER A 133 8.03 -1.04 8.20
C SER A 133 9.29 -0.32 7.70
N ALA A 134 10.47 -0.90 7.97
CA ALA A 134 11.75 -0.46 7.43
C ALA A 134 11.94 -0.87 5.95
N TYR A 135 11.22 -1.87 5.47
CA TYR A 135 11.29 -2.29 4.06
C TYR A 135 10.58 -1.29 3.16
N ASP A 136 11.19 -1.05 2.00
CA ASP A 136 10.69 -0.20 0.93
C ASP A 136 10.44 -1.02 -0.35
N CYS A 137 9.83 -0.38 -1.35
CA CYS A 137 9.53 -0.99 -2.65
C CYS A 137 10.78 -1.59 -3.31
N ARG A 138 11.94 -0.95 -3.16
CA ARG A 138 13.21 -1.46 -3.70
C ARG A 138 13.60 -2.78 -3.06
N THR A 139 13.57 -2.86 -1.74
CA THR A 139 13.89 -4.07 -0.97
C THR A 139 12.97 -5.22 -1.34
N ILE A 140 11.68 -4.94 -1.53
CA ILE A 140 10.68 -5.93 -1.95
C ILE A 140 11.03 -6.49 -3.33
N LEU A 141 11.25 -5.62 -4.32
CA LEU A 141 11.55 -6.06 -5.70
C LEU A 141 12.84 -6.86 -5.78
N LEU A 142 13.89 -6.44 -5.07
CA LEU A 142 15.17 -7.17 -5.02
C LEU A 142 15.04 -8.53 -4.33
N SER A 143 14.19 -8.63 -3.31
CA SER A 143 13.92 -9.90 -2.64
C SER A 143 13.18 -10.87 -3.57
N ILE A 144 12.23 -10.38 -4.36
CA ILE A 144 11.52 -11.20 -5.36
C ILE A 144 12.45 -11.59 -6.51
N GLN A 145 13.32 -10.68 -6.99
CA GLN A 145 14.31 -11.03 -8.00
C GLN A 145 15.28 -12.11 -7.50
N SER A 146 15.72 -12.01 -6.25
CA SER A 146 16.57 -13.02 -5.60
C SER A 146 15.86 -14.36 -5.44
N LEU A 147 14.56 -14.34 -5.13
CA LEU A 147 13.70 -15.54 -5.07
C LEU A 147 13.73 -16.29 -6.40
N LEU A 148 13.57 -15.60 -7.54
CA LEU A 148 13.61 -16.20 -8.88
C LEU A 148 14.98 -16.81 -9.20
N GLY A 149 16.07 -16.17 -8.78
CA GLY A 149 17.42 -16.63 -9.12
C GLY A 149 17.83 -17.94 -8.46
N GLY A 150 17.14 -18.41 -7.41
CA GLY A 150 17.43 -19.65 -6.68
C GLY A 150 18.81 -19.71 -6.00
N MET A 151 19.66 -18.72 -6.23
CA MET A 151 20.97 -18.58 -5.65
C MET A 151 21.26 -17.10 -5.65
N LEU A 152 21.85 -16.65 -4.57
CA LEU A 152 22.43 -15.32 -4.39
C LEU A 152 23.60 -15.15 -5.38
N ALA A 153 23.30 -15.09 -6.67
CA ALA A 153 24.27 -14.92 -7.73
C ALA A 153 24.65 -13.43 -7.79
N ASN A 154 25.52 -13.05 -6.86
CA ASN A 154 26.43 -11.92 -6.92
C ASN A 154 25.79 -10.54 -7.09
N SER A 155 25.34 -9.92 -5.98
CA SER A 155 25.45 -8.46 -5.76
C SER A 155 24.96 -8.05 -4.37
N ILE A 156 25.86 -7.49 -3.55
CA ILE A 156 25.73 -6.51 -2.42
C ILE A 156 24.59 -6.67 -1.36
N ILE A 157 23.40 -7.11 -1.72
CA ILE A 157 22.25 -7.30 -0.82
C ILE A 157 22.52 -8.43 0.20
N CYS A 158 23.25 -9.48 -0.16
CA CYS A 158 23.62 -10.54 0.79
C CYS A 158 24.71 -10.13 1.77
N ALA A 159 25.61 -9.23 1.35
CA ALA A 159 26.53 -8.63 2.30
C ALA A 159 25.76 -7.79 3.31
N PHE A 160 24.71 -7.08 2.90
CA PHE A 160 23.87 -6.31 3.83
C PHE A 160 22.99 -7.19 4.73
N THR A 161 22.41 -8.27 4.23
CA THR A 161 21.61 -9.18 5.08
C THR A 161 22.48 -10.03 6.01
N SER A 162 23.68 -10.47 5.58
CA SER A 162 24.66 -11.09 6.48
C SER A 162 25.17 -10.09 7.50
N PHE A 163 25.65 -8.92 7.08
CA PHE A 163 26.20 -7.91 7.99
C PHE A 163 25.17 -7.37 8.99
N PHE A 164 23.90 -7.24 8.60
CA PHE A 164 22.84 -6.82 9.51
C PHE A 164 22.41 -7.93 10.48
N MET A 165 22.47 -9.21 10.08
CA MET A 165 22.25 -10.34 10.99
C MET A 165 23.46 -10.60 11.90
N ASP A 166 24.69 -10.38 11.41
CA ASP A 166 25.92 -10.46 12.19
C ASP A 166 25.99 -9.36 13.26
N ILE A 167 25.53 -8.13 12.96
CA ILE A 167 25.42 -7.04 13.95
C ILE A 167 24.34 -7.31 15.00
N LEU A 168 23.24 -7.96 14.63
CA LEU A 168 22.19 -8.32 15.59
C LEU A 168 22.63 -9.47 16.51
N HIS A 169 23.48 -10.38 16.03
CA HIS A 169 24.02 -11.49 16.84
C HIS A 169 25.20 -11.06 17.74
N LEU A 170 25.92 -9.99 17.38
CA LEU A 170 26.97 -9.40 18.23
C LEU A 170 26.46 -8.45 19.32
N SER A 171 25.14 -8.17 19.37
CA SER A 171 24.53 -7.35 20.43
C SER A 171 23.82 -8.18 21.51
N LEU A 172 23.94 -9.51 21.47
CA LEU A 172 23.34 -10.42 22.46
C LEU A 172 24.35 -11.32 23.20
N ASP A 173 25.65 -11.05 23.07
CA ASP A 173 26.70 -11.63 23.93
C ASP A 173 27.52 -10.50 24.59
#